data_AF-A0AAD8WZK7-F1
#
_entry.id   AF-A0AAD8WZK7-F1
#
_cell.length_a   1.000
_cell.length_b   1.000
_cell.length_c   1.000
_cell.angle_alpha   90.00
_cell.angle_beta   90.00
_cell.angle_gamma   90.00
#
_symmetry.space_group_name_H-M   'P 1'
#
loop_
_entity.id
_entity.type
_entity.pdbx_description
1 polymer ?
#
loop_
_entity_poly.entity_id
_entity_poly.type
_entity_poly.pdbx_seq_one_letter_code
_entity_poly.pdbx_strand_id
1 'polypeptide(L)'
;MMYEDASQVATDAIISIRTVASFCSEKRITRIYDQKCEASMNQGIRTGIVGGIGFGFSFLMTFLTYGPCFYVGGQFVRHGKSNFGDVFEVFFALLLATMGVSQTSAMASDSTKAKASAISIFALLDRKSEIDSSSNEGLTLDEVKGSIDFQHVSFKYPTRPDVQIFSDFTLHIPFGKVSLPFLISITFFISCTYGNVPISYFHHGFI
;
A
#
# COMPACT_ATOMS: atom_id res chain seq x y z
N MET A 1 6.32 -2.13 -3.30
CA MET A 1 7.52 -2.85 -2.80
C MET A 1 7.97 -3.89 -3.83
N MET A 2 9.27 -4.18 -4.00
CA MET A 2 9.75 -5.08 -5.09
C MET A 2 9.19 -6.51 -5.04
N TYR A 3 8.61 -6.96 -3.91
CA TYR A 3 8.04 -8.30 -3.74
C TYR A 3 6.55 -8.29 -3.41
N GLU A 4 5.86 -7.17 -3.59
CA GLU A 4 4.46 -7.00 -3.19
C GLU A 4 3.53 -8.01 -3.89
N ASP A 5 3.58 -8.09 -5.21
CA ASP A 5 2.83 -9.07 -6.01
C ASP A 5 3.13 -10.53 -5.61
N ALA A 6 4.40 -10.87 -5.41
CA ALA A 6 4.81 -12.22 -5.05
C ALA A 6 4.30 -12.60 -3.64
N SER A 7 4.39 -11.65 -2.70
CA SER A 7 3.87 -11.81 -1.35
C SER A 7 2.36 -11.98 -1.35
N GLN A 8 1.63 -11.21 -2.18
CA GLN A 8 0.18 -11.33 -2.30
C GLN A 8 -0.23 -12.71 -2.83
N VAL A 9 0.43 -13.20 -3.88
CA VAL A 9 0.18 -14.56 -4.42
C VAL A 9 0.43 -15.64 -3.36
N ALA A 10 1.49 -15.50 -2.57
CA ALA A 10 1.78 -16.43 -1.49
C ALA A 10 0.72 -16.38 -0.39
N THR A 11 0.31 -15.18 0.03
CA THR A 11 -0.74 -14.97 1.03
C THR A 11 -2.06 -15.57 0.58
N ASP A 12 -2.48 -15.33 -0.67
CA ASP A 12 -3.72 -15.88 -1.23
C ASP A 12 -3.72 -17.41 -1.25
N ALA A 13 -2.57 -18.02 -1.59
CA ALA A 13 -2.39 -19.46 -1.60
C ALA A 13 -2.45 -20.07 -0.19
N ILE A 14 -1.88 -19.40 0.81
CA ILE A 14 -1.92 -19.85 2.21
C ILE A 14 -3.34 -19.76 2.77
N ILE A 15 -4.03 -18.64 2.52
CA ILE A 15 -5.43 -18.46 2.95
C ILE A 15 -6.32 -19.55 2.34
N SER A 16 -6.08 -19.91 1.08
CA SER A 16 -6.86 -20.92 0.34
C SER A 16 -6.20 -22.30 0.26
N ILE A 17 -5.37 -22.68 1.24
CA ILE A 17 -4.52 -23.88 1.14
C ILE A 17 -5.31 -25.18 0.93
N ARG A 18 -6.49 -25.31 1.56
CA ARG A 18 -7.36 -26.48 1.39
C ARG A 18 -7.84 -26.60 -0.06
N THR A 19 -8.17 -25.48 -0.69
CA THR A 19 -8.59 -25.41 -2.10
C THR A 19 -7.42 -25.80 -3.01
N VAL A 20 -6.24 -25.24 -2.79
CA VAL A 20 -5.04 -25.55 -3.58
C VAL A 20 -4.72 -27.05 -3.52
N ALA A 21 -4.76 -27.65 -2.33
CA ALA A 21 -4.54 -29.07 -2.13
C ALA A 21 -5.64 -29.93 -2.77
N SER A 22 -6.91 -29.52 -2.68
CA SER A 22 -8.03 -30.26 -3.28
C SER A 22 -7.97 -30.31 -4.81
N PHE A 23 -7.41 -29.28 -5.44
CA PHE A 23 -7.19 -29.21 -6.88
C PHE A 23 -5.78 -29.68 -7.30
N CYS A 24 -4.96 -30.20 -6.37
CA CYS A 24 -3.56 -30.60 -6.59
C CYS A 24 -2.77 -29.56 -7.42
N SER A 25 -3.03 -28.27 -7.16
CA SER A 25 -2.56 -27.15 -7.97
C SER A 25 -1.34 -26.46 -7.39
N GLU A 26 -0.63 -27.09 -6.45
CA GLU A 26 0.57 -26.54 -5.81
C GLU A 26 1.61 -26.12 -6.85
N LYS A 27 1.89 -27.00 -7.83
CA LYS A 27 2.87 -26.73 -8.90
C LYS A 27 2.53 -25.48 -9.72
N ARG A 28 1.24 -25.22 -9.94
CA ARG A 28 0.78 -24.05 -10.69
C ARG A 28 1.04 -22.77 -9.90
N ILE A 29 0.73 -22.77 -8.61
CA ILE A 29 0.96 -21.63 -7.72
C ILE A 29 2.46 -21.36 -7.57
N THR A 30 3.27 -22.39 -7.36
CA THR A 30 4.74 -22.26 -7.29
C THR A 30 5.29 -21.64 -8.56
N ARG A 31 4.83 -22.05 -9.75
CA ARG A 31 5.27 -21.47 -11.01
C ARG A 31 4.92 -19.98 -11.14
N ILE A 32 3.72 -19.58 -10.71
CA ILE A 32 3.29 -18.17 -10.73
C ILE A 32 4.15 -17.34 -9.76
N TYR A 33 4.43 -17.89 -8.58
CA TYR A 33 5.29 -17.27 -7.59
C TYR A 33 6.73 -17.11 -8.10
N ASP A 34 7.32 -18.16 -8.68
CA ASP A 34 8.68 -18.13 -9.25
C ASP A 34 8.79 -17.10 -10.37
N GLN A 35 7.80 -17.06 -11.27
CA GLN A 35 7.77 -16.08 -12.36
C GLN A 35 7.73 -14.64 -11.83
N LYS A 36 6.95 -14.38 -10.78
CA LYS A 36 6.90 -13.06 -10.13
C LYS A 36 8.23 -12.73 -9.43
N CYS A 37 8.85 -13.70 -8.77
CA CYS A 37 10.16 -13.54 -8.12
C CYS A 37 11.30 -13.31 -9.11
N GLU A 38 11.30 -13.97 -10.27
CA GLU A 38 12.33 -13.83 -11.30
C GLU A 38 12.35 -12.40 -11.88
N ALA A 39 11.17 -11.84 -12.15
CA ALA A 39 11.05 -10.45 -12.60
C ALA A 39 11.65 -9.47 -11.57
N SER A 40 11.31 -9.65 -10.30
CA SER A 40 11.86 -8.83 -9.19
C SER A 40 13.36 -9.03 -9.00
N MET A 41 13.87 -10.26 -9.15
CA MET A 41 15.28 -10.59 -9.05
C MET A 41 16.10 -9.91 -10.14
N ASN A 42 15.66 -9.98 -11.40
CA ASN A 42 16.32 -9.32 -12.52
C ASN A 42 16.37 -7.80 -12.33
N GLN A 43 15.29 -7.21 -11.81
CA GLN A 43 15.28 -5.79 -11.46
C GLN A 43 16.24 -5.47 -10.31
N GLY A 44 16.34 -6.35 -9.31
CA GLY A 44 17.32 -6.25 -8.23
C GLY A 44 18.76 -6.28 -8.73
N ILE A 45 19.10 -7.21 -9.63
CA ILE A 45 20.43 -7.33 -10.25
C ILE A 45 20.77 -6.06 -11.03
N ARG A 46 19.84 -5.57 -11.87
CA ARG A 46 20.05 -4.33 -12.63
C ARG A 46 20.27 -3.13 -11.72
N THR A 47 19.49 -3.02 -10.66
CA THR A 47 19.62 -1.95 -9.66
C THR A 47 20.96 -2.06 -8.91
N GLY A 48 21.39 -3.27 -8.58
CA GLY A 48 22.70 -3.53 -7.96
C GLY A 48 23.88 -3.13 -8.84
N ILE A 49 23.85 -3.48 -10.13
CA ILE A 49 24.90 -3.11 -11.09
C ILE A 49 24.96 -1.59 -11.27
N VAL A 50 23.81 -0.95 -11.49
CA VAL A 50 23.73 0.51 -11.65
C VAL A 50 24.17 1.23 -10.37
N GLY A 51 23.75 0.74 -9.20
CA GLY A 51 24.15 1.26 -7.90
C GLY A 51 25.66 1.11 -7.65
N GLY A 52 26.23 -0.05 -7.99
CA GLY A 52 27.66 -0.33 -7.86
C GLY A 52 28.52 0.56 -8.76
N ILE A 53 28.14 0.73 -10.03
CA ILE A 53 28.83 1.63 -10.97
C ILE A 53 28.74 3.08 -10.46
N GLY A 54 27.56 3.51 -10.02
CA GLY A 54 27.37 4.86 -9.47
C GLY A 54 28.22 5.12 -8.23
N PHE A 55 28.29 4.15 -7.32
CA PHE A 55 29.11 4.24 -6.11
C PHE A 55 30.60 4.29 -6.44
N GLY A 56 31.08 3.39 -7.30
CA GLY A 56 32.48 3.39 -7.74
C GLY A 56 32.89 4.68 -8.45
N PHE A 57 32.04 5.19 -9.35
CA PHE A 57 32.26 6.45 -10.04
C PHE A 57 32.33 7.65 -9.07
N SER A 58 31.48 7.67 -8.04
CA SER A 58 31.48 8.72 -7.03
C SER A 58 32.77 8.76 -6.22
N PHE A 59 33.30 7.59 -5.82
CA PHE A 59 34.60 7.49 -5.14
C PHE A 59 35.75 7.92 -6.04
N LEU A 60 35.75 7.48 -7.31
CA LEU A 60 36.77 7.88 -8.28
C LEU A 60 36.81 9.40 -8.45
N MET A 61 35.64 10.05 -8.62
CA MET A 61 35.55 11.51 -8.74
C MET A 61 36.08 12.23 -7.51
N THR A 62 35.83 11.68 -6.31
CA THR A 62 36.32 12.25 -5.04
C THR A 62 37.84 12.24 -4.99
N PHE A 63 38.48 11.11 -5.29
CA PHE A 63 39.95 11.00 -5.34
C PHE A 63 40.57 11.87 -6.44
N LEU A 64 39.92 11.96 -7.60
CA LEU A 64 40.33 12.85 -8.69
C LEU A 64 40.25 14.32 -8.31
N THR A 65 39.38 14.71 -7.37
CA THR A 65 39.26 16.09 -6.89
C THR A 65 40.35 16.43 -5.86
N TYR A 66 40.76 15.47 -5.01
CA TYR A 66 41.82 15.70 -4.03
C TYR A 66 43.18 15.99 -4.67
N GLY A 67 43.53 15.33 -5.79
CA GLY A 67 44.78 15.59 -6.52
C GLY A 67 45.02 17.06 -6.89
N PRO A 68 44.15 17.71 -7.70
CA PRO A 68 44.29 19.11 -8.06
C PRO A 68 44.14 20.05 -6.86
N CYS A 69 43.31 19.71 -5.85
CA CYS A 69 43.24 20.49 -4.61
C CYS A 69 44.60 20.62 -3.93
N PHE A 70 45.33 19.51 -3.75
CA PHE A 70 46.66 19.55 -3.16
C PHE A 70 47.71 20.17 -4.08
N TYR A 71 47.60 19.98 -5.40
CA TYR A 71 48.51 20.61 -6.37
C TYR A 71 48.42 22.14 -6.33
N VAL A 72 47.20 22.68 -6.34
CA VAL A 72 46.95 24.12 -6.25
C VAL A 72 47.36 24.64 -4.87
N GLY A 73 47.02 23.92 -3.79
CA GLY A 73 47.44 24.26 -2.43
C GLY A 73 48.97 24.35 -2.29
N GLY A 74 49.70 23.40 -2.85
CA GLY A 74 51.17 23.42 -2.88
C GLY A 74 51.75 24.60 -3.68
N GLN A 75 51.09 24.99 -4.77
CA GLN A 75 51.48 26.19 -5.52
C GLN A 75 51.27 27.49 -4.72
N PHE A 76 50.22 27.59 -3.90
CA PHE A 76 50.00 28.75 -3.02
C PHE A 76 51.08 28.88 -1.95
N VAL A 77 51.49 27.76 -1.36
CA VAL A 77 52.60 27.72 -0.39
C VAL A 77 53.91 28.12 -1.06
N ARG A 78 54.18 27.62 -2.28
CA ARG A 78 55.42 27.94 -3.02
C ARG A 78 55.55 29.42 -3.38
N HIS A 79 54.45 30.11 -3.65
CA HIS A 79 54.44 31.56 -3.92
C HIS A 79 54.44 32.42 -2.64
N GLY A 80 54.53 31.81 -1.45
CA GLY A 80 54.58 32.52 -0.17
C GLY A 80 53.27 33.22 0.20
N LYS A 81 52.14 32.85 -0.42
CA LYS A 81 50.83 33.48 -0.16
C LYS A 81 50.09 32.88 1.04
N SER A 82 50.43 31.66 1.46
CA SER A 82 49.83 30.96 2.60
C SER A 82 50.82 30.01 3.25
N ASN A 83 50.61 29.70 4.54
CA ASN A 83 51.40 28.70 5.25
C ASN A 83 50.84 27.29 5.02
N PHE A 84 51.63 26.25 5.28
CA PHE A 84 51.19 24.86 5.15
C PHE A 84 50.02 24.53 6.08
N GLY A 85 50.03 25.09 7.30
CA GLY A 85 48.94 24.93 8.27
C GLY A 85 47.59 25.44 7.76
N ASP A 86 47.56 26.66 7.22
CA ASP A 86 46.33 27.31 6.74
C ASP A 86 45.65 26.50 5.60
N VAL A 87 46.46 25.91 4.71
CA VAL A 87 45.94 25.09 3.60
C VAL A 87 45.29 23.81 4.11
N PHE A 88 45.89 23.15 5.10
CA PHE A 88 45.32 21.95 5.71
C PHE A 88 44.09 22.27 6.56
N GLU A 89 44.09 23.39 7.27
CA GLU A 89 42.93 23.85 8.04
C GLU A 89 41.70 24.05 7.14
N VAL A 90 41.88 24.78 6.04
CA VAL A 90 40.81 25.01 5.06
C VAL A 90 40.35 23.69 4.42
N PHE A 91 41.27 22.79 4.11
CA PHE A 91 40.94 21.47 3.55
C PHE A 91 40.06 20.64 4.49
N PHE A 92 40.44 20.53 5.78
CA PHE A 92 39.64 19.81 6.77
C PHE A 92 38.30 20.48 7.02
N ALA A 93 38.24 21.81 7.07
CA ALA A 93 36.99 22.56 7.21
C ALA A 93 36.02 22.27 6.05
N LEU A 94 36.52 22.28 4.80
CA LEU A 94 35.72 21.94 3.61
C LEU A 94 35.24 20.49 3.62
N LEU A 95 36.09 19.55 4.05
CA LEU A 95 35.74 18.14 4.12
C LEU A 95 34.59 17.91 5.12
N LEU A 96 34.69 18.48 6.32
CA LEU A 96 33.63 18.41 7.34
C LEU A 96 32.34 19.08 6.88
N ALA A 97 32.41 20.26 6.26
CA ALA A 97 31.25 20.95 5.72
C ALA A 97 30.53 20.11 4.64
N THR A 98 31.30 19.49 3.73
CA THR A 98 30.75 18.65 2.65
C THR A 98 30.08 17.39 3.22
N MET A 99 30.65 16.77 4.26
CA MET A 99 30.04 15.64 4.95
C MET A 99 28.69 16.03 5.58
N GLY A 100 28.62 17.19 6.24
CA GLY A 100 27.37 17.71 6.81
C GLY A 100 26.28 17.93 5.75
N VAL A 101 26.64 18.54 4.61
CA VAL A 101 25.72 18.74 3.48
C VAL A 101 25.26 17.39 2.90
N SER A 102 26.17 16.43 2.75
CA SER A 102 25.86 15.09 2.21
C SER A 102 24.87 14.33 3.10
N GLN A 103 25.06 14.38 4.42
CA GLN A 103 24.15 13.76 5.38
C GLN A 103 22.78 14.44 5.37
N THR A 104 22.74 15.78 5.32
CA THR A 104 21.49 16.55 5.24
C THR A 104 20.71 16.21 3.97
N SER A 105 21.40 16.06 2.84
CA SER A 105 20.80 15.65 1.56
C SER A 105 20.14 14.27 1.65
N ALA A 106 20.79 13.31 2.31
CA ALA A 106 20.20 11.99 2.54
C ALA A 106 18.90 12.09 3.36
N MET A 107 18.88 12.88 4.44
CA MET A 107 17.69 13.08 5.28
C MET A 107 16.54 13.80 4.54
N ALA A 108 16.85 14.67 3.57
CA ALA A 108 15.84 15.34 2.76
C ALA A 108 15.02 14.34 1.91
N SER A 109 15.67 13.28 1.42
CA SER A 109 14.98 12.23 0.66
C SER A 109 13.98 11.45 1.52
N ASP A 110 14.32 11.17 2.78
CA ASP A 110 13.41 10.50 3.72
C ASP A 110 12.26 11.40 4.14
N SER A 111 12.52 12.70 4.31
CA SER A 111 11.47 13.70 4.56
C SER A 111 10.43 13.74 3.43
N THR A 112 10.86 13.56 2.18
CA THR A 112 9.97 13.50 1.02
C THR A 112 9.09 12.25 1.05
N LYS A 113 9.67 11.09 1.38
CA LYS A 113 8.91 9.84 1.54
C LYS A 113 7.91 9.93 2.70
N ALA A 114 8.32 10.49 3.85
CA ALA A 114 7.46 10.69 5.00
C ALA A 114 6.26 11.58 4.66
N LYS A 115 6.48 12.67 3.91
CA LYS A 115 5.39 13.52 3.40
C LYS A 115 4.44 12.74 2.49
N ALA A 116 4.96 11.94 1.56
CA ALA A 116 4.12 11.13 0.67
C ALA A 116 3.26 10.12 1.44
N SER A 117 3.84 9.41 2.43
CA SER A 117 3.09 8.50 3.29
C SER A 117 2.05 9.23 4.14
N ALA A 118 2.39 10.39 4.70
CA ALA A 118 1.46 11.21 5.45
C ALA A 118 0.27 11.65 4.58
N ILE A 119 0.51 12.10 3.34
CA ILE A 119 -0.55 12.45 2.38
C ILE A 119 -1.48 11.26 2.16
N SER A 120 -0.95 10.05 1.94
CA SER A 120 -1.80 8.86 1.76
C SER A 120 -2.64 8.53 3.00
N ILE A 121 -2.08 8.67 4.20
CA ILE A 121 -2.81 8.44 5.46
C ILE A 121 -3.90 9.49 5.66
N PHE A 122 -3.58 10.78 5.48
CA PHE A 122 -4.55 11.86 5.61
C PHE A 122 -5.64 11.76 4.53
N ALA A 123 -5.30 11.36 3.30
CA ALA A 123 -6.29 11.11 2.26
C ALA A 123 -7.27 9.97 2.63
N LEU A 124 -6.81 8.96 3.36
CA LEU A 124 -7.67 7.90 3.89
C LEU A 124 -8.51 8.38 5.08
N LEU A 125 -7.96 9.21 5.96
CA LEU A 125 -8.64 9.74 7.14
C LEU A 125 -9.74 10.75 6.77
N ASP A 126 -9.46 11.63 5.81
CA ASP A 126 -10.39 12.66 5.34
C ASP A 126 -11.42 12.11 4.34
N ARG A 127 -11.32 10.81 3.99
CA ARG A 127 -12.29 10.16 3.11
C ARG A 127 -13.66 10.10 3.81
N LYS A 128 -14.58 10.95 3.37
CA LYS A 128 -15.99 10.90 3.79
C LYS A 128 -16.67 9.66 3.20
N SER A 129 -17.11 8.73 4.05
CA SER A 129 -17.96 7.61 3.63
C SER A 129 -19.37 8.10 3.34
N GLU A 130 -20.01 7.63 2.28
CA GLU A 130 -21.43 7.91 2.02
C GLU A 130 -22.35 7.28 3.08
N ILE A 131 -21.93 6.15 3.64
CA ILE A 131 -22.62 5.48 4.75
C ILE A 131 -21.68 5.59 5.95
N ASP A 132 -21.99 6.50 6.87
CA ASP A 132 -21.21 6.70 8.09
C ASP A 132 -21.69 5.74 9.18
N SER A 133 -20.91 4.69 9.43
CA SER A 133 -21.19 3.70 10.47
C SER A 133 -20.93 4.20 11.89
N SER A 134 -20.24 5.34 12.05
CA SER A 134 -19.89 5.93 13.34
C SER A 134 -20.78 7.11 13.72
N SER A 135 -21.63 7.57 12.80
CA SER A 135 -22.64 8.60 13.10
C SER A 135 -23.73 8.03 14.01
N ASN A 136 -24.07 8.77 15.07
CA ASN A 136 -25.24 8.50 15.90
C ASN A 136 -26.48 9.26 15.40
N GLU A 137 -26.39 9.86 14.21
CA GLU A 137 -27.50 10.52 13.54
C GLU A 137 -28.39 9.45 12.90
N GLY A 138 -29.56 9.26 13.51
CA GLY A 138 -30.53 8.28 13.06
C GLY A 138 -31.69 8.20 14.03
N LEU A 139 -32.81 7.67 13.57
CA LEU A 139 -33.95 7.39 14.44
C LEU A 139 -33.69 6.07 15.17
N THR A 140 -33.33 6.13 16.46
CA THR A 140 -33.32 4.96 17.34
C THR A 140 -34.73 4.74 17.89
N LEU A 141 -35.40 3.69 17.44
CA LEU A 141 -36.73 3.32 17.97
C LEU A 141 -36.57 2.53 19.29
N ASP A 142 -37.32 2.91 20.33
CA ASP A 142 -37.38 2.17 21.61
C ASP A 142 -37.93 0.75 21.45
N GLU A 143 -38.82 0.54 20.47
CA GLU A 143 -39.40 -0.76 20.14
C GLU A 143 -39.48 -0.94 18.61
N VAL A 144 -38.77 -1.93 18.08
CA VAL A 144 -38.78 -2.24 16.65
C VAL A 144 -39.75 -3.39 16.40
N LYS A 145 -40.94 -3.05 15.86
CA LYS A 145 -41.81 -4.05 15.23
C LYS A 145 -41.14 -4.45 13.91
N GLY A 146 -40.45 -5.58 13.86
CA GLY A 146 -39.64 -6.09 12.73
C GLY A 146 -40.41 -6.40 11.44
N SER A 147 -41.31 -5.52 11.00
CA SER A 147 -41.92 -5.50 9.67
C SER A 147 -40.95 -4.83 8.71
N ILE A 148 -40.68 -5.45 7.56
CA ILE A 148 -39.73 -4.95 6.58
C ILE A 148 -40.46 -4.73 5.25
N ASP A 149 -40.32 -3.53 4.70
CA ASP A 149 -40.95 -3.09 3.47
C ASP A 149 -39.89 -2.65 2.46
N PHE A 150 -39.76 -3.39 1.37
CA PHE A 150 -39.03 -2.95 0.18
C PHE A 150 -40.03 -2.38 -0.81
N GLN A 151 -39.81 -1.14 -1.26
CA GLN A 151 -40.70 -0.47 -2.22
C GLN A 151 -39.87 0.07 -3.40
N HIS A 152 -40.15 -0.45 -4.60
CA HIS A 152 -39.53 -0.03 -5.87
C HIS A 152 -37.99 0.08 -5.82
N VAL A 153 -37.34 -0.86 -5.12
CA VAL A 153 -35.89 -0.80 -4.89
C VAL A 153 -35.15 -1.20 -6.16
N SER A 154 -34.25 -0.32 -6.61
CA SER A 154 -33.34 -0.58 -7.72
C SER A 154 -31.89 -0.47 -7.26
N PHE A 155 -31.10 -1.51 -7.46
CA PHE A 155 -29.73 -1.59 -6.96
C PHE A 155 -28.73 -2.14 -7.98
N LYS A 156 -27.55 -1.51 -7.99
CA LYS A 156 -26.37 -1.89 -8.78
C LYS A 156 -25.12 -1.83 -7.90
N TYR A 157 -24.16 -2.70 -8.14
CA TYR A 157 -22.85 -2.56 -7.50
C TYR A 157 -21.99 -1.52 -8.21
N PRO A 158 -21.25 -0.68 -7.46
CA PRO A 158 -20.35 0.30 -8.05
C PRO A 158 -19.17 -0.36 -8.79
N THR A 159 -18.77 -1.58 -8.42
CA THR A 159 -17.71 -2.34 -9.11
C THR A 159 -18.15 -2.92 -10.46
N ARG A 160 -19.47 -3.03 -10.72
CA ARG A 160 -20.05 -3.54 -11.96
C ARG A 160 -21.31 -2.75 -12.32
N PRO A 161 -21.17 -1.50 -12.78
CA PRO A 161 -22.30 -0.59 -13.01
C PRO A 161 -23.22 -1.01 -14.18
N ASP A 162 -22.72 -1.88 -15.06
CA ASP A 162 -23.47 -2.35 -16.23
C ASP A 162 -24.52 -3.41 -15.90
N VAL A 163 -24.43 -4.04 -14.73
CA VAL A 163 -25.34 -5.13 -14.33
C VAL A 163 -26.31 -4.62 -13.26
N GLN A 164 -27.59 -4.57 -13.62
CA GLN A 164 -28.69 -4.30 -12.68
C GLN A 164 -29.04 -5.58 -11.92
N ILE A 165 -28.98 -5.54 -10.59
CA ILE A 165 -29.28 -6.72 -9.75
C ILE A 165 -30.76 -6.74 -9.37
N PHE A 166 -31.27 -5.61 -8.88
CA PHE A 166 -32.69 -5.43 -8.58
C PHE A 166 -33.26 -4.34 -9.47
N SER A 167 -34.37 -4.63 -10.15
CA SER A 167 -35.12 -3.67 -10.96
C SER A 167 -36.53 -3.60 -10.42
N ASP A 168 -36.90 -2.46 -9.83
CA ASP A 168 -38.26 -2.23 -9.30
C ASP A 168 -38.75 -3.34 -8.34
N PHE A 169 -37.89 -3.69 -7.37
CA PHE A 169 -38.19 -4.77 -6.44
C PHE A 169 -39.08 -4.28 -5.29
N THR A 170 -40.25 -4.90 -5.13
CA THR A 170 -41.20 -4.61 -4.05
C THR A 170 -41.53 -5.88 -3.28
N LEU A 171 -41.39 -5.84 -1.96
CA LEU A 171 -41.61 -6.97 -1.06
C LEU A 171 -42.06 -6.46 0.32
N HIS A 172 -43.22 -6.94 0.80
CA HIS A 172 -43.72 -6.66 2.14
C HIS A 172 -43.58 -7.90 3.03
N ILE A 173 -42.95 -7.75 4.19
CA ILE A 173 -42.73 -8.83 5.16
C ILE A 173 -43.35 -8.43 6.51
N PRO A 174 -44.44 -9.09 6.92
CA PRO A 174 -45.07 -8.84 8.20
C PRO A 174 -44.30 -9.48 9.37
N PHE A 175 -44.41 -8.87 10.55
CA PHE A 175 -43.79 -9.33 11.80
C PHE A 175 -44.12 -10.82 12.11
N GLY A 176 -43.09 -11.59 12.50
CA GLY A 176 -43.23 -12.96 13.00
C GLY A 176 -43.48 -14.06 11.95
N LYS A 177 -43.46 -13.75 10.65
CA LYS A 177 -43.61 -14.76 9.58
C LYS A 177 -42.30 -15.03 8.85
N VAL A 178 -41.85 -16.28 8.94
CA VAL A 178 -40.83 -16.85 8.05
C VAL A 178 -41.51 -17.68 6.96
N SER A 179 -41.44 -17.23 5.71
CA SER A 179 -41.93 -17.99 4.56
C SER A 179 -40.74 -18.58 3.79
N LEU A 180 -40.84 -19.78 3.21
CA LEU A 180 -39.75 -20.33 2.38
C LEU A 180 -39.22 -19.39 1.28
N PRO A 181 -40.05 -18.58 0.57
CA PRO A 181 -39.53 -17.57 -0.35
C PRO A 181 -38.75 -16.42 0.33
N PHE A 182 -39.00 -16.15 1.63
CA PHE A 182 -38.26 -15.16 2.43
C PHE A 182 -36.80 -15.57 2.62
N LEU A 183 -36.52 -16.84 2.93
CA LEU A 183 -35.15 -17.34 3.07
C LEU A 183 -34.34 -17.22 1.78
N ILE A 184 -34.95 -17.50 0.63
CA ILE A 184 -34.28 -17.47 -0.66
C ILE A 184 -33.97 -16.02 -1.08
N SER A 185 -34.95 -15.13 -0.96
CA SER A 185 -34.78 -13.72 -1.34
C SER A 185 -33.80 -12.98 -0.43
N ILE A 186 -33.83 -13.26 0.88
CA ILE A 186 -32.89 -12.67 1.86
C ILE A 186 -31.49 -13.25 1.73
N THR A 187 -31.34 -14.55 1.50
CA THR A 187 -30.00 -15.13 1.28
C THR A 187 -29.37 -14.53 0.04
N PHE A 188 -30.15 -14.32 -1.03
CA PHE A 188 -29.67 -13.66 -2.25
C PHE A 188 -29.34 -12.17 -2.00
N PHE A 189 -30.19 -11.46 -1.26
CA PHE A 189 -29.99 -10.04 -0.93
C PHE A 189 -28.82 -9.82 0.03
N ILE A 190 -28.67 -10.61 1.10
CA ILE A 190 -27.54 -10.53 2.05
C ILE A 190 -26.25 -10.93 1.35
N SER A 191 -26.25 -12.02 0.57
CA SER A 191 -25.08 -12.42 -0.21
C SER A 191 -24.65 -11.31 -1.17
N CYS A 192 -25.63 -10.61 -1.75
CA CYS A 192 -25.34 -9.46 -2.56
C CYS A 192 -24.81 -8.27 -1.74
N THR A 193 -25.52 -7.84 -0.71
CA THR A 193 -25.21 -6.60 0.00
C THR A 193 -23.93 -6.70 0.84
N TYR A 194 -23.62 -7.89 1.37
CA TYR A 194 -22.53 -8.08 2.34
C TYR A 194 -21.31 -8.83 1.83
N GLY A 195 -21.30 -9.36 0.60
CA GLY A 195 -20.11 -9.97 0.00
C GLY A 195 -19.47 -11.06 0.88
N ASN A 196 -19.95 -12.30 0.77
CA ASN A 196 -19.32 -13.49 1.38
C ASN A 196 -19.02 -13.41 2.90
N VAL A 197 -19.85 -12.71 3.68
CA VAL A 197 -19.84 -12.86 5.14
C VAL A 197 -20.51 -14.19 5.50
N PRO A 198 -19.86 -15.08 6.29
CA PRO A 198 -20.44 -16.37 6.67
C PRO A 198 -21.73 -16.18 7.47
N ILE A 199 -22.79 -16.89 7.04
CA ILE A 199 -24.17 -16.86 7.56
C ILE A 199 -24.27 -17.23 9.07
N SER A 200 -23.18 -17.72 9.67
CA SER A 200 -23.14 -18.19 11.06
C SER A 200 -23.45 -17.11 12.12
N TYR A 201 -23.35 -15.82 11.80
CA TYR A 201 -23.62 -14.75 12.78
C TYR A 201 -25.09 -14.36 12.93
N PHE A 202 -25.97 -14.73 11.98
CA PHE A 202 -27.38 -14.31 12.01
C PHE A 202 -28.29 -15.24 12.82
N HIS A 203 -27.80 -16.40 13.24
CA HIS A 203 -28.62 -17.41 13.92
C HIS A 203 -28.89 -17.10 15.41
N HIS A 204 -28.23 -16.08 15.98
CA HIS A 204 -28.28 -15.80 17.43
C HIS A 204 -29.15 -14.60 17.84
N GLY A 205 -29.75 -13.88 16.88
CA GLY A 205 -30.53 -12.66 17.16
C GLY A 205 -31.97 -12.66 16.64
N PHE A 206 -32.48 -13.80 16.17
CA PHE A 206 -33.81 -13.91 15.52
C PHE A 206 -34.73 -14.94 16.19
N ILE A 207 -34.54 -15.20 17.48
CA ILE A 207 -35.48 -15.99 18.30
C ILE A 207 -36.02 -15.09 19.40
#